data_AF-A0A6A6D6M1-F1
#
_entry.id   AF-A0A6A6D6M1-F1
#
_cell.length_a   1.000
_cell.length_b   1.000
_cell.length_c   1.000
_cell.angle_alpha   90.00
_cell.angle_beta   90.00
_cell.angle_gamma   90.00
#
_symmetry.space_group_name_H-M   'P 1'
#
loop_
_entity.id
_entity.type
_entity.pdbx_description
1 polymer ?
#
loop_
_entity_poly.entity_id
_entity_poly.type
_entity_poly.pdbx_seq_one_letter_code
_entity_poly.pdbx_strand_id
1 'polypeptide(L)'
;MGSVMLQSKDHRDLLDIIDTLRSKGISRYVNLPEIIVCDDQSAGRSSVLEAISGMSFPTKDNLCTRFATELVLRRDATPGVKVSINPGPERSVDERERLSHFHLEIDIVNPNLGSVVEKTKEAMGVSDTKVFSTDTLRVELCGPTQPHLILVDFPGLFRTGNRDQSIDDAATVRKMEVTESAGELALKGTRTLGFITQLDTLDTGSDSEASYLKLAQNKDVVFRLGWHVLKNRNYEMKDTSSAERDEAEENFFATGIWTPTDPTHLGVKSLKPRLSNVLKDQILHLLLKDVESTISECQSRLERLGTPRATFEEQRRYLLRASQDFSVLMNAAVDGIYNNPLFGSAKTEEGYQKRLRAVVQNALTDFEKDMLLKGHASSLNSVSRSDYINEVRGLMRKSRGCVPLGTFNPLIIDIAVGAKEFILHAVYRGAQTMLDHIAVDETADGIFWIISGGIDTLKSDLNQKVTGLLDPHCNGHPITYNLYLTDNVRKARSDRRRCRFEGILKASLGIGSIEQGYKYRVTLKKFIDNVSVLAIEHCYVRRYADDDRRLIL
;
A
#
# COMPACT_ATOMS: atom_id res chain seq x y z
N MET A 1 -12.75 1.61 57.55
CA MET A 1 -11.94 1.47 56.32
C MET A 1 -12.89 1.32 55.14
N GLY A 2 -13.23 2.42 54.47
CA GLY A 2 -14.12 2.39 53.31
C GLY A 2 -13.34 1.90 52.10
N SER A 3 -13.76 0.79 51.50
CA SER A 3 -13.30 0.37 50.18
C SER A 3 -13.66 1.46 49.19
N VAL A 4 -12.67 2.24 48.74
CA VAL A 4 -12.85 3.21 47.66
C VAL A 4 -13.25 2.40 46.43
N MET A 5 -14.50 2.52 45.99
CA MET A 5 -14.95 1.89 44.75
C MET A 5 -14.18 2.52 43.58
N LEU A 6 -13.13 1.83 43.13
CA LEU A 6 -12.21 2.29 42.08
C LEU A 6 -12.88 2.52 40.72
N GLN A 7 -14.10 2.02 40.49
CA GLN A 7 -14.82 2.07 39.20
C GLN A 7 -16.33 2.14 39.39
N SER A 8 -17.04 2.87 38.51
CA SER A 8 -18.52 2.87 38.46
C SER A 8 -19.05 1.50 38.08
N LYS A 9 -20.31 1.20 38.45
CA LYS A 9 -20.93 -0.10 38.15
C LYS A 9 -20.95 -0.38 36.64
N ASP A 10 -21.35 0.60 35.84
CA ASP A 10 -21.43 0.49 34.38
C ASP A 10 -20.07 0.20 33.74
N HIS A 11 -18.99 0.72 34.34
CA HIS A 11 -17.62 0.47 33.87
C HIS A 11 -17.21 -0.99 34.09
N ARG A 12 -17.61 -1.56 35.22
CA ARG A 12 -17.36 -2.97 35.54
C ARG A 12 -18.11 -3.88 34.60
N ASP A 13 -19.40 -3.61 34.41
CA ASP A 13 -20.26 -4.40 33.53
C ASP A 13 -19.73 -4.40 32.08
N LEU A 14 -19.16 -3.28 31.60
CA LEU A 14 -18.53 -3.19 30.28
C LEU A 14 -17.29 -4.09 30.15
N LEU A 15 -16.41 -4.09 31.16
CA LEU A 15 -15.20 -4.92 31.13
C LEU A 15 -15.54 -6.41 31.20
N ASP A 16 -16.55 -6.79 31.98
CA ASP A 16 -17.05 -8.17 32.08
C ASP A 16 -17.62 -8.67 30.74
N ILE A 17 -18.30 -7.79 29.99
CA ILE A 17 -18.78 -8.10 28.63
C ILE A 17 -17.59 -8.41 27.71
N ILE A 18 -16.51 -7.64 27.77
CA ILE A 18 -15.33 -7.85 26.92
C ILE A 18 -14.65 -9.17 27.22
N ASP A 19 -14.55 -9.53 28.48
CA ASP A 19 -14.00 -10.83 28.87
C ASP A 19 -14.89 -11.98 28.39
N THR A 20 -16.22 -11.80 28.44
CA THR A 20 -17.17 -12.74 27.84
C THR A 20 -16.97 -12.85 26.32
N LEU A 21 -16.74 -11.73 25.62
CA LEU A 21 -16.47 -11.74 24.19
C LEU A 21 -15.14 -12.43 23.85
N ARG A 22 -14.10 -12.20 24.66
CA ARG A 22 -12.79 -12.83 24.52
C ARG A 22 -12.87 -14.34 24.72
N SER A 23 -13.56 -14.81 25.76
CA SER A 23 -13.75 -16.25 26.01
C SER A 23 -14.53 -16.97 24.89
N LYS A 24 -15.36 -16.24 24.13
CA LYS A 24 -16.04 -16.75 22.93
C LYS A 24 -15.19 -16.72 21.66
N GLY A 25 -13.93 -16.28 21.75
CA GLY A 25 -12.99 -16.28 20.63
C GLY A 25 -13.19 -15.15 19.61
N ILE A 26 -13.87 -14.05 20.01
CA ILE A 26 -14.10 -12.91 19.10
C ILE A 26 -12.79 -12.29 18.59
N SER A 27 -11.70 -12.45 19.34
CA SER A 27 -10.36 -11.95 19.03
C SER A 27 -9.84 -12.40 17.65
N ARG A 28 -10.43 -13.45 17.06
CA ARG A 28 -10.10 -13.91 15.69
C ARG A 28 -10.68 -13.02 14.58
N TYR A 29 -11.72 -12.25 14.90
CA TYR A 29 -12.48 -11.46 13.95
C TYR A 29 -12.35 -9.97 14.21
N VAL A 30 -12.17 -9.58 15.48
CA VAL A 30 -12.08 -8.18 15.90
C VAL A 30 -10.91 -8.00 16.86
N ASN A 31 -10.15 -6.94 16.65
CA ASN A 31 -9.05 -6.56 17.55
C ASN A 31 -9.61 -5.99 18.84
N LEU A 32 -9.36 -6.66 19.96
CA LEU A 32 -9.72 -6.15 21.27
C LEU A 32 -8.66 -5.12 21.72
N PRO A 33 -9.06 -4.05 22.42
CA PRO A 33 -8.11 -3.04 22.87
C PRO A 33 -7.21 -3.58 23.99
N GLU A 34 -5.91 -3.28 23.87
CA GLU A 34 -4.84 -3.69 24.77
C GLU A 34 -3.93 -2.51 25.08
N ILE A 35 -3.34 -2.47 26.27
CA ILE A 35 -2.39 -1.42 26.66
C ILE A 35 -0.99 -1.97 26.53
N ILE A 36 -0.30 -1.51 25.50
CA ILE A 36 1.11 -1.84 25.28
C ILE A 36 1.95 -0.77 25.97
N VAL A 37 2.83 -1.21 26.87
CA VAL A 37 3.86 -0.35 27.42
C VAL A 37 5.05 -0.39 26.46
N CYS A 38 5.68 0.73 26.17
CA CYS A 38 6.88 0.80 25.34
C CYS A 38 7.89 1.71 26.03
N ASP A 39 9.17 1.35 25.98
CA ASP A 39 10.23 2.17 26.58
C ASP A 39 11.56 2.00 25.84
N ASP A 40 12.46 2.98 26.00
CA ASP A 40 13.89 2.76 25.77
C ASP A 40 14.52 2.07 26.99
N GLN A 41 15.62 1.38 26.77
CA GLN A 41 16.25 0.57 27.83
C GLN A 41 16.61 1.49 29.01
N SER A 42 16.09 1.20 30.21
CA SER A 42 16.38 1.83 31.53
C SER A 42 15.54 3.02 32.05
N ALA A 43 14.44 3.41 31.39
CA ALA A 43 13.60 4.56 31.80
C ALA A 43 12.47 4.27 32.82
N GLY A 44 12.56 3.15 33.57
CA GLY A 44 11.69 2.89 34.73
C GLY A 44 10.40 2.11 34.44
N ARG A 45 10.28 1.46 33.28
CA ARG A 45 9.15 0.58 32.92
C ARG A 45 8.76 -0.43 33.99
N SER A 46 9.72 -1.15 34.57
CA SER A 46 9.44 -2.15 35.62
C SER A 46 8.76 -1.53 36.83
N SER A 47 9.10 -0.27 37.16
CA SER A 47 8.47 0.50 38.23
C SER A 47 7.03 0.89 37.89
N VAL A 48 6.74 1.22 36.62
CA VAL A 48 5.36 1.47 36.15
C VAL A 48 4.53 0.19 36.22
N LEU A 49 5.08 -0.95 35.77
CA LEU A 49 4.40 -2.24 35.84
C LEU A 49 4.18 -2.70 37.29
N GLU A 50 5.14 -2.46 38.18
CA GLU A 50 5.00 -2.70 39.62
C GLU A 50 3.95 -1.77 40.26
N ALA A 51 3.88 -0.50 39.86
CA ALA A 51 2.85 0.42 40.30
C ALA A 51 1.44 -0.06 39.92
N ILE A 52 1.28 -0.55 38.70
CA ILE A 52 -0.02 -1.00 38.21
C ILE A 52 -0.39 -2.38 38.79
N SER A 53 0.54 -3.33 38.79
CA SER A 53 0.31 -4.73 39.19
C SER A 53 0.38 -4.97 40.70
N GLY A 54 1.16 -4.18 41.43
CA GLY A 54 1.53 -4.45 42.82
C GLY A 54 2.55 -5.57 43.00
N MET A 55 3.10 -6.14 41.92
CA MET A 55 4.11 -7.20 41.97
C MET A 55 5.52 -6.63 41.87
N SER A 56 6.48 -7.20 42.62
CA SER A 56 7.87 -6.75 42.55
C SER A 56 8.55 -7.32 41.30
N PHE A 57 9.04 -6.45 40.42
CA PHE A 57 9.84 -6.82 39.24
C PHE A 57 11.34 -6.87 39.58
N PRO A 58 12.14 -7.73 38.91
CA PRO A 58 13.57 -7.80 39.15
C PRO A 58 14.29 -6.50 38.74
N THR A 59 15.20 -6.03 39.61
CA THR A 59 15.93 -4.76 39.45
C THR A 59 17.44 -4.92 39.11
N LYS A 60 17.92 -6.11 38.73
CA LYS A 60 19.37 -6.37 38.50
C LYS A 60 19.83 -6.09 37.05
N ASP A 61 21.10 -5.68 36.94
CA ASP A 61 21.78 -4.98 35.84
C ASP A 61 21.49 -5.38 34.37
N ASN A 62 21.44 -4.31 33.57
CA ASN A 62 21.64 -4.15 32.13
C ASN A 62 20.77 -4.89 31.11
N LEU A 63 20.12 -6.03 31.40
CA LEU A 63 19.22 -6.71 30.44
C LEU A 63 18.06 -7.42 31.16
N CYS A 64 17.23 -6.67 31.90
CA CYS A 64 16.14 -7.22 32.71
C CYS A 64 15.10 -8.01 31.88
N THR A 65 14.81 -7.58 30.64
CA THR A 65 13.72 -8.12 29.82
C THR A 65 14.29 -8.74 28.54
N ARG A 66 14.57 -10.06 28.59
CA ARG A 66 15.09 -10.87 27.46
C ARG A 66 14.00 -11.52 26.60
N PHE A 67 12.75 -11.42 27.03
CA PHE A 67 11.55 -11.93 26.35
C PHE A 67 10.37 -11.03 26.70
N ALA A 68 9.30 -11.07 25.90
CA ALA A 68 8.10 -10.30 26.20
C ALA A 68 7.40 -10.84 27.45
N THR A 69 6.89 -9.97 28.33
CA THR A 69 6.09 -10.35 29.50
C THR A 69 4.70 -9.77 29.40
N GLU A 70 3.71 -10.60 29.12
CA GLU A 70 2.29 -10.26 29.14
C GLU A 70 1.76 -10.35 30.56
N LEU A 71 1.47 -9.21 31.18
CA LEU A 71 0.83 -9.11 32.46
C LEU A 71 -0.68 -8.89 32.27
N VAL A 72 -1.46 -9.87 32.69
CA VAL A 72 -2.92 -9.86 32.62
C VAL A 72 -3.48 -9.63 34.02
N LEU A 73 -4.02 -8.46 34.27
CA LEU A 73 -4.81 -8.19 35.46
C LEU A 73 -6.27 -8.52 35.14
N ARG A 74 -6.89 -9.38 35.93
CA ARG A 74 -8.31 -9.76 35.77
C ARG A 74 -9.04 -9.74 37.09
N ARG A 75 -10.29 -9.31 37.06
CA ARG A 75 -11.17 -9.48 38.20
C ARG A 75 -11.59 -10.95 38.34
N ASP A 76 -11.50 -11.46 39.56
CA ASP A 76 -12.03 -12.78 39.92
C ASP A 76 -12.51 -12.76 41.38
N ALA A 77 -13.45 -13.64 41.73
CA ALA A 77 -13.93 -13.80 43.08
C ALA A 77 -12.81 -14.29 44.01
N THR A 78 -11.93 -15.15 43.49
CA THR A 78 -10.79 -15.69 44.22
C THR A 78 -9.50 -15.00 43.78
N PRO A 79 -8.70 -14.43 44.70
CA PRO A 79 -7.39 -13.93 44.36
C PRO A 79 -6.48 -15.11 43.96
N GLY A 80 -5.68 -14.93 42.90
CA GLY A 80 -4.80 -15.98 42.41
C GLY A 80 -3.79 -15.45 41.40
N VAL A 81 -2.65 -16.12 41.28
CA VAL A 81 -1.61 -15.78 40.31
C VAL A 81 -1.29 -17.02 39.48
N LYS A 82 -1.45 -16.91 38.17
CA LYS A 82 -1.14 -17.99 37.23
C LYS A 82 -0.02 -17.55 36.30
N VAL A 83 1.03 -18.35 36.22
CA VAL A 83 2.14 -18.13 35.29
C VAL A 83 2.15 -19.22 34.22
N SER A 84 2.30 -18.83 32.97
CA SER A 84 2.44 -19.74 31.83
C SER A 84 3.36 -19.15 30.77
N ILE A 85 3.86 -20.00 29.85
CA ILE A 85 4.65 -19.55 28.70
C ILE A 85 3.85 -19.76 27.42
N ASN A 86 3.72 -18.71 26.62
CA ASN A 86 3.21 -18.78 25.26
C ASN A 86 4.40 -18.96 24.30
N PRO A 87 4.55 -20.13 23.67
CA PRO A 87 5.70 -20.41 22.81
C PRO A 87 5.65 -19.62 21.49
N GLY A 88 6.80 -19.15 21.03
CA GLY A 88 6.93 -18.41 19.78
C GLY A 88 6.66 -19.27 18.53
N PRO A 89 6.39 -18.64 17.36
CA PRO A 89 6.06 -19.35 16.12
C PRO A 89 7.21 -20.22 15.60
N GLU A 90 8.46 -19.90 15.94
CA GLU A 90 9.65 -20.63 15.48
C GLU A 90 9.95 -21.91 16.29
N ARG A 91 9.21 -22.17 17.39
CA ARG A 91 9.39 -23.38 18.22
C ARG A 91 8.89 -24.64 17.53
N SER A 92 9.64 -25.73 17.66
CA SER A 92 9.24 -27.06 17.21
C SER A 92 7.98 -27.56 17.96
N VAL A 93 7.29 -28.56 17.39
CA VAL A 93 6.06 -29.13 18.00
C VAL A 93 6.34 -29.64 19.41
N ASP A 94 7.44 -30.38 19.59
CA ASP A 94 7.84 -30.95 20.89
C ASP A 94 8.17 -29.86 21.93
N GLU A 95 8.83 -28.77 21.50
CA GLU A 95 9.12 -27.65 22.39
C GLU A 95 7.88 -26.86 22.78
N ARG A 96 6.93 -26.68 21.85
CA ARG A 96 5.64 -26.03 22.14
C ARG A 96 4.87 -26.84 23.17
N GLU A 97 4.82 -28.16 23.02
CA GLU A 97 4.19 -29.04 23.99
C GLU A 97 4.88 -28.92 25.36
N ARG A 98 6.21 -29.00 25.42
CA ARG A 98 6.97 -28.83 26.67
C ARG A 98 6.69 -27.48 27.35
N LEU A 99 6.71 -26.38 26.60
CA LEU A 99 6.49 -25.03 27.13
C LEU A 99 5.03 -24.81 27.55
N SER A 100 4.06 -25.43 26.87
CA SER A 100 2.64 -25.33 27.25
C SER A 100 2.32 -25.96 28.61
N HIS A 101 3.13 -26.94 29.04
CA HIS A 101 2.99 -27.56 30.36
C HIS A 101 3.65 -26.74 31.48
N PHE A 102 4.44 -25.72 31.15
CA PHE A 102 5.09 -24.87 32.15
C PHE A 102 4.05 -24.05 32.92
N HIS A 103 3.95 -24.33 34.22
CA HIS A 103 3.12 -23.59 35.16
C HIS A 103 3.88 -23.36 36.46
N LEU A 104 3.79 -22.16 37.01
CA LEU A 104 4.33 -21.82 38.33
C LEU A 104 3.22 -21.23 39.19
N GLU A 105 3.11 -21.74 40.41
CA GLU A 105 2.32 -21.12 41.47
C GLU A 105 3.19 -20.11 42.22
N ILE A 106 2.65 -18.90 42.45
CA ILE A 106 3.30 -17.83 43.19
C ILE A 106 2.45 -17.53 44.43
N ASP A 107 3.13 -17.14 45.52
CA ASP A 107 2.47 -16.59 46.70
C ASP A 107 1.59 -15.37 46.33
N ILE A 108 0.33 -15.44 46.73
CA ILE A 108 -0.70 -14.42 46.50
C ILE A 108 -0.41 -13.17 47.37
N VAL A 109 0.25 -13.35 48.51
CA VAL A 109 0.45 -12.28 49.51
C VAL A 109 1.61 -11.35 49.11
N ASN A 110 2.69 -11.89 48.55
CA ASN A 110 3.80 -11.09 48.04
C ASN A 110 4.35 -11.67 46.72
N PRO A 111 3.65 -11.43 45.59
CA PRO A 111 4.04 -11.96 44.30
C PRO A 111 5.37 -11.36 43.82
N ASN A 112 6.43 -12.16 43.93
CA ASN A 112 7.78 -11.79 43.50
C ASN A 112 8.13 -12.42 42.15
N LEU A 113 8.22 -11.58 41.11
CA LEU A 113 8.47 -12.02 39.75
C LEU A 113 9.95 -12.34 39.47
N GLY A 114 10.87 -11.99 40.37
CA GLY A 114 12.30 -12.24 40.17
C GLY A 114 12.63 -13.73 40.04
N SER A 115 12.11 -14.57 40.93
CA SER A 115 12.32 -16.03 40.86
C SER A 115 11.63 -16.68 39.65
N VAL A 116 10.51 -16.10 39.23
CA VAL A 116 9.70 -16.55 38.10
C VAL A 116 10.43 -16.30 36.79
N VAL A 117 11.02 -15.11 36.66
CA VAL A 117 11.81 -14.72 35.48
C VAL A 117 13.01 -15.63 35.31
N GLU A 118 13.74 -15.97 36.39
CA GLU A 118 14.89 -16.89 36.29
C GLU A 118 14.49 -18.30 35.85
N LYS A 119 13.45 -18.89 36.47
CA LYS A 119 12.91 -20.20 36.04
C LYS A 119 12.39 -20.17 34.60
N THR A 120 11.83 -19.04 34.18
CA THR A 120 11.32 -18.84 32.82
C THR A 120 12.47 -18.76 31.82
N LYS A 121 13.57 -18.05 32.14
CA LYS A 121 14.78 -17.98 31.32
C LYS A 121 15.33 -19.38 31.06
N GLU A 122 15.44 -20.19 32.11
CA GLU A 122 15.86 -21.59 32.00
C GLU A 122 14.92 -22.41 31.10
N ALA A 123 13.60 -22.30 31.31
CA ALA A 123 12.61 -23.02 30.52
C ALA A 123 12.62 -22.62 29.03
N MET A 124 12.81 -21.33 28.74
CA MET A 124 12.93 -20.78 27.39
C MET A 124 14.32 -21.03 26.76
N GLY A 125 15.30 -21.53 27.52
CA GLY A 125 16.67 -21.74 27.04
C GLY A 125 17.40 -20.44 26.71
N VAL A 126 17.08 -19.36 27.42
CA VAL A 126 17.80 -18.08 27.35
C VAL A 126 19.11 -18.25 28.11
N SER A 127 20.23 -18.01 27.42
CA SER A 127 21.58 -18.21 27.93
C SER A 127 22.51 -17.08 27.46
N ASP A 128 23.81 -17.18 27.72
CA ASP A 128 24.80 -16.24 27.17
C ASP A 128 24.96 -16.37 25.64
N THR A 129 24.52 -17.48 25.04
CA THR A 129 24.55 -17.69 23.57
C THR A 129 23.23 -17.34 22.89
N LYS A 130 22.10 -17.43 23.61
CA LYS A 130 20.78 -16.99 23.13
C LYS A 130 20.24 -15.90 24.06
N VAL A 131 20.53 -14.65 23.71
CA VAL A 131 20.24 -13.49 24.57
C VAL A 131 18.75 -13.16 24.61
N PHE A 132 18.00 -13.36 23.52
CA PHE A 132 16.57 -13.07 23.44
C PHE A 132 15.72 -14.29 23.04
N SER A 133 14.47 -14.35 23.51
CA SER A 133 13.48 -15.33 23.05
C SER A 133 12.23 -14.64 22.51
N THR A 134 11.65 -15.22 21.46
CA THR A 134 10.34 -14.83 20.91
C THR A 134 9.16 -15.43 21.68
N ASP A 135 9.42 -16.31 22.65
CA ASP A 135 8.38 -16.77 23.58
C ASP A 135 7.93 -15.61 24.48
N THR A 136 6.68 -15.69 24.95
CA THR A 136 6.10 -14.67 25.84
C THR A 136 5.80 -15.28 27.20
N LEU A 137 6.32 -14.67 28.26
CA LEU A 137 5.94 -14.99 29.63
C LEU A 137 4.57 -14.37 29.91
N ARG A 138 3.58 -15.18 30.28
CA ARG A 138 2.25 -14.70 30.65
C ARG A 138 2.03 -14.83 32.14
N VAL A 139 1.77 -13.71 32.80
CA VAL A 139 1.49 -13.61 34.23
C VAL A 139 0.09 -13.07 34.42
N GLU A 140 -0.78 -13.89 34.98
CA GLU A 140 -2.19 -13.58 35.16
C GLU A 140 -2.49 -13.40 36.65
N LEU A 141 -2.80 -12.15 37.03
CA LEU A 141 -3.14 -11.75 38.38
C LEU A 141 -4.66 -11.57 38.49
N CYS A 142 -5.29 -12.47 39.24
CA CYS A 142 -6.72 -12.49 39.48
C CYS A 142 -7.04 -11.93 40.87
N GLY A 143 -8.12 -11.16 41.00
CA GLY A 143 -8.64 -10.77 42.31
C GLY A 143 -9.79 -9.75 42.26
N PRO A 144 -10.55 -9.57 43.35
CA PRO A 144 -11.81 -8.81 43.32
C PRO A 144 -11.62 -7.30 43.11
N THR A 145 -10.42 -6.80 43.33
CA THR A 145 -10.02 -5.39 43.19
C THR A 145 -9.18 -5.12 41.94
N GLN A 146 -8.86 -6.15 41.15
CA GLN A 146 -8.02 -5.99 39.97
C GLN A 146 -8.81 -5.35 38.81
N PRO A 147 -8.23 -4.38 38.08
CA PRO A 147 -8.80 -3.90 36.83
C PRO A 147 -8.58 -4.94 35.72
N HIS A 148 -9.46 -4.99 34.72
CA HIS A 148 -9.22 -5.78 33.50
C HIS A 148 -8.25 -5.01 32.62
N LEU A 149 -6.98 -5.37 32.69
CA LEU A 149 -5.90 -4.68 32.01
C LEU A 149 -4.88 -5.69 31.52
N ILE A 150 -4.54 -5.64 30.24
CA ILE A 150 -3.40 -6.38 29.70
C ILE A 150 -2.30 -5.35 29.47
N LEU A 151 -1.16 -5.59 30.10
CA LEU A 151 0.06 -4.82 30.01
C LEU A 151 1.11 -5.71 29.37
N VAL A 152 1.66 -5.31 28.24
CA VAL A 152 2.74 -6.08 27.61
C VAL A 152 4.07 -5.38 27.84
N ASP A 153 4.98 -6.09 28.51
CA ASP A 153 6.40 -5.78 28.60
C ASP A 153 7.14 -6.35 27.38
N PHE A 154 8.06 -5.61 26.78
CA PHE A 154 8.84 -5.95 25.61
C PHE A 154 10.29 -5.58 25.89
N PRO A 155 11.27 -6.34 25.39
CA PRO A 155 12.65 -5.87 25.39
C PRO A 155 12.75 -4.48 24.75
N GLY A 156 13.53 -3.57 25.34
CA GLY A 156 13.66 -2.19 24.86
C GLY A 156 14.14 -2.13 23.40
N LEU A 157 13.71 -1.11 22.65
CA LEU A 157 14.09 -0.91 21.24
C LEU A 157 15.59 -0.58 21.13
N PHE A 158 16.38 -1.54 20.65
CA PHE A 158 17.83 -1.43 20.45
C PHE A 158 18.15 -0.49 19.28
N ARG A 159 18.69 0.71 19.57
CA ARG A 159 19.09 1.67 18.52
C ARG A 159 20.56 1.54 18.08
N THR A 160 21.44 0.96 18.88
CA THR A 160 22.88 0.78 18.53
C THR A 160 23.48 -0.38 19.33
N GLY A 161 24.15 -1.31 18.65
CA GLY A 161 24.78 -2.48 19.27
C GLY A 161 25.89 -2.10 20.25
N ASN A 162 25.74 -2.54 21.50
CA ASN A 162 26.82 -2.52 22.49
C ASN A 162 27.67 -3.80 22.44
N ARG A 163 28.77 -3.83 23.21
CA ARG A 163 29.78 -4.92 23.24
C ARG A 163 29.24 -6.33 23.48
N ASP A 164 28.02 -6.47 23.99
CA ASP A 164 27.37 -7.74 24.30
C ASP A 164 26.24 -8.12 23.31
N GLN A 165 26.16 -7.48 22.13
CA GLN A 165 24.94 -7.51 21.28
C GLN A 165 25.24 -7.73 19.79
N SER A 166 24.52 -8.65 19.15
CA SER A 166 24.62 -8.96 17.71
C SER A 166 23.52 -8.27 16.88
N ILE A 167 23.75 -8.16 15.57
CA ILE A 167 22.74 -7.74 14.57
C ILE A 167 21.53 -8.70 14.59
N ASP A 168 21.78 -9.98 14.88
CA ASP A 168 20.74 -11.02 14.96
C ASP A 168 19.80 -10.83 16.16
N ASP A 169 20.30 -10.26 17.27
CA ASP A 169 19.50 -9.95 18.45
C ASP A 169 18.51 -8.81 18.14
N ALA A 170 18.98 -7.79 17.43
CA ALA A 170 18.13 -6.69 16.96
C ALA A 170 17.05 -7.17 15.98
N ALA A 171 17.36 -8.14 15.13
CA ALA A 171 16.38 -8.77 14.25
C ALA A 171 15.33 -9.58 15.04
N THR A 172 15.75 -10.30 16.07
CA THR A 172 14.85 -11.10 16.94
C THR A 172 13.86 -10.21 17.69
N VAL A 173 14.31 -9.06 18.17
CA VAL A 173 13.45 -8.10 18.89
C VAL A 173 12.48 -7.41 17.93
N ARG A 174 12.91 -7.08 16.71
CA ARG A 174 12.03 -6.56 15.65
C ARG A 174 10.97 -7.56 15.21
N LYS A 175 11.29 -8.86 15.20
CA LYS A 175 10.35 -9.94 14.89
C LYS A 175 9.26 -10.11 15.96
N MET A 176 9.40 -9.53 17.15
CA MET A 176 8.30 -9.46 18.11
C MET A 176 7.26 -8.49 17.55
N GLU A 177 6.27 -9.05 16.85
CA GLU A 177 5.24 -8.46 15.97
C GLU A 177 4.63 -7.13 16.43
N VAL A 178 4.64 -6.88 17.75
CA VAL A 178 4.09 -5.68 18.38
C VAL A 178 5.03 -4.47 18.28
N THR A 179 6.35 -4.64 18.17
CA THR A 179 7.32 -3.53 18.20
C THR A 179 7.31 -2.67 16.93
N GLU A 180 7.15 -3.27 15.75
CA GLU A 180 7.04 -2.54 14.47
C GLU A 180 5.76 -1.69 14.42
N SER A 181 4.63 -2.31 14.75
CA SER A 181 3.32 -1.64 14.82
C SER A 181 3.28 -0.56 15.91
N ALA A 182 3.84 -0.82 17.09
CA ALA A 182 3.84 0.15 18.20
C ALA A 182 4.71 1.37 17.88
N GLY A 183 5.86 1.20 17.22
CA GLY A 183 6.73 2.30 16.80
C GLY A 183 6.05 3.21 15.77
N GLU A 184 5.45 2.65 14.73
CA GLU A 184 4.76 3.42 13.69
C GLU A 184 3.48 4.11 14.20
N LEU A 185 2.75 3.47 15.11
CA LEU A 185 1.51 4.00 15.67
C LEU A 185 1.78 5.01 16.79
N ALA A 186 2.89 4.89 17.54
CA ALA A 186 3.34 5.90 18.50
C ALA A 186 3.70 7.22 17.81
N LEU A 187 4.26 7.18 16.59
CA LEU A 187 4.60 8.37 15.80
C LEU A 187 3.39 9.25 15.46
N LYS A 188 2.17 8.70 15.46
CA LYS A 188 0.94 9.48 15.21
C LYS A 188 0.35 10.13 16.47
N GLY A 189 0.77 9.73 17.68
CA GLY A 189 0.39 10.37 18.95
C GLY A 189 -1.10 10.33 19.33
N THR A 190 -1.97 9.70 18.52
CA THR A 190 -3.43 9.71 18.68
C THR A 190 -3.96 8.76 19.75
N ARG A 191 -3.16 7.78 20.19
CA ARG A 191 -3.49 6.77 21.21
C ARG A 191 -2.38 6.58 22.23
N THR A 192 -1.48 7.56 22.35
CA THR A 192 -0.28 7.51 23.17
C THR A 192 -0.52 8.26 24.48
N LEU A 193 -0.19 7.62 25.60
CA LEU A 193 -0.12 8.21 26.94
C LEU A 193 1.36 8.25 27.34
N GLY A 194 1.88 9.44 27.64
CA GLY A 194 3.26 9.59 28.11
C GLY A 194 3.39 9.32 29.60
N PHE A 195 4.48 8.68 30.01
CA PHE A 195 4.81 8.48 31.42
C PHE A 195 6.09 9.25 31.76
N ILE A 196 6.08 9.93 32.91
CA ILE A 196 7.27 10.56 33.50
C ILE A 196 7.57 9.81 34.79
N THR A 197 8.76 9.22 34.87
CA THR A 197 9.23 8.46 36.03
C THR A 197 10.59 8.97 36.51
N GLN A 198 11.17 8.36 37.55
CA GLN A 198 12.51 8.67 38.08
C GLN A 198 12.71 10.14 38.51
N LEU A 199 11.64 10.80 38.95
CA LEU A 199 11.69 12.19 39.43
C LEU A 199 12.52 12.38 40.71
N ASP A 200 12.85 11.29 41.40
CA ASP A 200 13.74 11.26 42.56
C ASP A 200 15.20 11.61 42.22
N THR A 201 15.57 11.58 40.94
CA THR A 201 16.91 11.98 40.46
C THR A 201 17.04 13.48 40.19
N LEU A 202 15.94 14.24 40.27
CA LEU A 202 15.94 15.67 39.95
C LEU A 202 16.22 16.51 41.19
N ASP A 203 17.17 17.44 41.05
CA ASP A 203 17.44 18.43 42.08
C ASP A 203 16.30 19.45 42.15
N THR A 204 15.77 19.66 43.37
CA THR A 204 14.71 20.65 43.65
C THR A 204 15.13 22.06 43.23
N GLY A 205 14.34 22.69 42.36
CA GLY A 205 14.56 24.03 41.84
C GLY A 205 15.46 24.10 40.59
N SER A 206 15.82 22.96 39.99
CA SER A 206 16.62 22.92 38.76
C SER A 206 15.81 23.28 37.50
N ASP A 207 16.50 23.77 36.46
CA ASP A 207 15.90 24.00 35.14
C ASP A 207 15.33 22.71 34.51
N SER A 208 15.89 21.55 34.89
CA SER A 208 15.40 20.23 34.50
C SER A 208 14.02 19.95 35.12
N GLU A 209 13.82 20.23 36.41
CA GLU A 209 12.52 20.07 37.08
C GLU A 209 11.43 20.96 36.44
N ALA A 210 11.78 22.21 36.11
CA ALA A 210 10.88 23.11 35.38
C ALA A 210 10.54 22.62 33.96
N SER A 211 11.47 21.93 33.30
CA SER A 211 11.28 21.34 31.97
C SER A 211 10.35 20.12 32.03
N TYR A 212 10.52 19.23 33.02
CA TYR A 212 9.61 18.10 33.24
C TYR A 212 8.20 18.55 33.65
N LEU A 213 8.05 19.67 34.36
CA LEU A 213 6.74 20.26 34.62
C LEU A 213 6.04 20.71 33.33
N LYS A 214 6.76 21.38 32.42
CA LYS A 214 6.21 21.77 31.10
C LYS A 214 5.82 20.54 30.28
N LEU A 215 6.59 19.46 30.39
CA LEU A 215 6.27 18.17 29.77
C LEU A 215 5.00 17.56 30.38
N ALA A 216 4.88 17.50 31.71
CA ALA A 216 3.69 17.00 32.41
C ALA A 216 2.42 17.79 32.08
N GLN A 217 2.56 19.09 31.84
CA GLN A 217 1.48 19.98 31.37
C GLN A 217 1.17 19.83 29.88
N ASN A 218 1.81 18.89 29.17
CA ASN A 218 1.62 18.61 27.76
C ASN A 218 1.93 19.83 26.86
N LYS A 219 2.87 20.70 27.27
CA LYS A 219 3.24 21.94 26.55
C LYS A 219 4.44 21.79 25.62
N ASP A 220 5.33 20.85 25.92
CA ASP A 220 6.55 20.62 25.14
C ASP A 220 6.31 19.53 24.08
N VAL A 221 6.11 18.28 24.51
CA VAL A 221 5.66 17.18 23.67
C VAL A 221 4.17 16.94 23.90
N VAL A 222 3.37 17.11 22.86
CA VAL A 222 1.91 17.02 22.94
C VAL A 222 1.44 15.61 22.58
N PHE A 223 0.85 14.91 23.56
CA PHE A 223 0.11 13.67 23.34
C PHE A 223 -1.40 13.87 23.50
N ARG A 224 -2.20 13.11 22.74
CA ARG A 224 -3.67 13.19 22.82
C ARG A 224 -4.19 12.75 24.19
N LEU A 225 -3.60 11.71 24.78
CA LEU A 225 -3.96 11.25 26.12
C LEU A 225 -3.17 11.99 27.23
N GLY A 226 -2.28 12.91 26.85
CA GLY A 226 -1.43 13.69 27.75
C GLY A 226 -0.31 12.88 28.41
N TRP A 227 0.19 13.41 29.52
CA TRP A 227 1.23 12.80 30.34
C TRP A 227 0.68 12.36 31.70
N HIS A 228 1.33 11.37 32.30
CA HIS A 228 1.08 10.88 33.65
C HIS A 228 2.40 10.80 34.41
N VAL A 229 2.41 11.25 35.66
CA VAL A 229 3.62 11.40 36.45
C VAL A 229 3.60 10.44 37.63
N LEU A 230 4.68 9.69 37.80
CA LEU A 230 4.82 8.69 38.86
C LEU A 230 6.10 8.91 39.66
N LYS A 231 6.03 8.62 40.97
CA LYS A 231 7.21 8.54 41.82
C LYS A 231 7.60 7.09 42.03
N ASN A 232 8.81 6.73 41.60
CA ASN A 232 9.35 5.39 41.80
C ASN A 232 9.84 5.17 43.23
N ARG A 233 9.99 3.90 43.65
CA ARG A 233 10.72 3.54 44.87
C ARG A 233 12.20 3.88 44.69
N ASN A 234 12.76 4.61 45.65
CA ASN A 234 14.20 4.84 45.71
C ASN A 234 14.92 3.64 46.35
N TYR A 235 16.25 3.63 46.34
CA TYR A 235 17.06 2.52 46.89
C TYR A 235 16.74 2.21 48.36
N GLU A 236 16.41 3.24 49.14
CA GLU A 236 16.09 3.12 50.58
C GLU A 236 14.67 2.56 50.84
N MET A 237 13.74 2.72 49.89
CA MET A 237 12.36 2.22 49.97
C MET A 237 12.14 0.90 49.22
N LYS A 238 13.20 0.14 48.94
CA LYS A 238 13.09 -1.10 48.16
C LYS A 238 12.21 -2.17 48.83
N ASP A 239 12.26 -2.25 50.16
CA ASP A 239 11.56 -3.27 50.95
C ASP A 239 10.27 -2.74 51.61
N THR A 240 9.84 -1.50 51.30
CA THR A 240 8.62 -0.93 51.87
C THR A 240 7.36 -1.49 51.24
N SER A 241 6.26 -1.48 51.97
CA SER A 241 4.97 -1.96 51.44
C SER A 241 4.44 -1.06 50.33
N SER A 242 3.53 -1.57 49.49
CA SER A 242 2.90 -0.74 48.44
C SER A 242 2.07 0.41 49.03
N ALA A 243 1.52 0.24 50.23
CA ALA A 243 0.75 1.28 50.91
C ALA A 243 1.64 2.44 51.40
N GLU A 244 2.81 2.12 51.99
CA GLU A 244 3.79 3.13 52.41
C GLU A 244 4.37 3.90 51.22
N ARG A 245 4.58 3.22 50.08
CA ARG A 245 4.95 3.87 48.82
C ARG A 245 3.89 4.88 48.38
N ASP A 246 2.62 4.47 48.36
CA ASP A 246 1.52 5.33 47.90
C ASP A 246 1.36 6.57 48.78
N GLU A 247 1.60 6.44 50.09
CA GLU A 247 1.60 7.57 51.03
C GLU A 247 2.82 8.50 50.81
N ALA A 248 4.00 7.94 50.59
CA ALA A 248 5.21 8.72 50.28
C ALA A 248 5.13 9.43 48.92
N GLU A 249 4.39 8.87 47.97
CA GLU A 249 4.10 9.48 46.67
C GLU A 249 3.09 10.63 46.82
N GLU A 250 2.02 10.43 47.60
CA GLU A 250 1.04 11.47 47.87
C GLU A 250 1.66 12.68 48.58
N ASN A 251 2.52 12.43 49.57
CA ASN A 251 3.26 13.49 50.26
C ASN A 251 4.22 14.25 49.33
N PHE A 252 4.82 13.55 48.35
CA PHE A 252 5.70 14.18 47.37
C PHE A 252 4.92 15.10 46.43
N PHE A 253 3.80 14.64 45.88
CA PHE A 253 2.98 15.47 44.98
C PHE A 253 2.19 16.57 45.71
N ALA A 254 1.94 16.41 47.01
CA ALA A 254 1.37 17.45 47.86
C ALA A 254 2.36 18.60 48.16
N THR A 255 3.65 18.42 47.83
CA THR A 255 4.69 19.42 48.09
C THR A 255 5.40 19.83 46.78
N GLY A 256 5.98 21.03 46.76
CA GLY A 256 6.82 21.49 45.65
C GLY A 256 6.09 21.92 44.38
N ILE A 257 6.77 21.78 43.25
CA ILE A 257 6.40 22.36 41.93
C ILE A 257 5.22 21.63 41.27
N TRP A 258 4.86 20.43 41.76
CA TRP A 258 3.81 19.58 41.20
C TRP A 258 2.39 19.95 41.64
N THR A 259 2.25 20.67 42.76
CA THR A 259 0.98 21.15 43.33
C THR A 259 0.00 21.81 42.34
N PRO A 260 0.46 22.62 41.35
CA PRO A 260 -0.43 23.24 40.37
C PRO A 260 -0.91 22.30 39.25
N THR A 261 -0.40 21.06 39.19
CA THR A 261 -0.74 20.09 38.14
C THR A 261 -2.02 19.35 38.51
N ASP A 262 -2.78 18.93 37.49
CA ASP A 262 -4.04 18.21 37.70
C ASP A 262 -3.80 16.91 38.51
N PRO A 263 -4.45 16.72 39.67
CA PRO A 263 -4.32 15.52 40.49
C PRO A 263 -4.68 14.22 39.76
N THR A 264 -5.50 14.28 38.70
CA THR A 264 -5.84 13.10 37.88
C THR A 264 -4.67 12.60 37.02
N HIS A 265 -3.60 13.40 36.91
CA HIS A 265 -2.40 13.09 36.15
C HIS A 265 -1.21 12.70 37.02
N LEU A 266 -1.39 12.65 38.35
CA LEU A 266 -0.32 12.42 39.31
C LEU A 266 -0.60 11.15 40.12
N GLY A 267 0.41 10.30 40.21
CA GLY A 267 0.49 9.19 41.15
C GLY A 267 -0.33 7.93 40.79
N VAL A 268 0.04 6.84 41.45
CA VAL A 268 -0.48 5.49 41.18
C VAL A 268 -1.99 5.38 41.46
N LYS A 269 -2.49 6.10 42.46
CA LYS A 269 -3.93 6.10 42.82
C LYS A 269 -4.82 6.59 41.67
N SER A 270 -4.37 7.60 40.92
CA SER A 270 -5.13 8.14 39.78
C SER A 270 -4.83 7.40 38.47
N LEU A 271 -3.67 6.74 38.37
CA LEU A 271 -3.26 5.96 37.20
C LEU A 271 -4.24 4.83 36.85
N LYS A 272 -4.57 3.96 37.81
CA LYS A 272 -5.43 2.80 37.54
C LYS A 272 -6.82 3.21 37.01
N PRO A 273 -7.52 4.17 37.65
CA PRO A 273 -8.77 4.70 37.09
C PRO A 273 -8.60 5.34 35.71
N ARG A 274 -7.53 6.12 35.49
CA ARG A 274 -7.27 6.77 34.19
C ARG A 274 -7.05 5.77 33.06
N LEU A 275 -6.19 4.77 33.26
CA LEU A 275 -5.97 3.71 32.28
C LEU A 275 -7.25 2.94 31.97
N SER A 276 -8.06 2.70 33.00
CA SER A 276 -9.34 2.02 32.82
C SER A 276 -10.32 2.84 32.00
N ASN A 277 -10.41 4.16 32.23
CA ASN A 277 -11.23 5.07 31.42
C ASN A 277 -10.73 5.17 29.98
N VAL A 278 -9.41 5.27 29.76
CA VAL A 278 -8.82 5.25 28.41
C VAL A 278 -9.19 3.97 27.68
N LEU A 279 -9.11 2.83 28.35
CA LEU A 279 -9.51 1.55 27.77
C LEU A 279 -10.99 1.57 27.39
N LYS A 280 -11.88 2.01 28.30
CA LYS A 280 -13.32 2.13 28.05
C LYS A 280 -13.63 3.03 26.85
N ASP A 281 -13.00 4.20 26.75
CA ASP A 281 -13.24 5.13 25.64
C ASP A 281 -12.80 4.50 24.32
N GLN A 282 -11.69 3.76 24.31
CA GLN A 282 -11.27 3.00 23.13
C GLN A 282 -12.25 1.88 22.76
N ILE A 283 -12.76 1.15 23.75
CA ILE A 283 -13.77 0.10 23.55
C ILE A 283 -15.03 0.71 22.91
N LEU A 284 -15.57 1.78 23.50
CA LEU A 284 -16.82 2.37 23.03
C LEU A 284 -16.71 2.97 21.63
N HIS A 285 -15.57 3.58 21.30
CA HIS A 285 -15.39 4.24 20.00
C HIS A 285 -14.97 3.31 18.87
N LEU A 286 -14.13 2.31 19.13
CA LEU A 286 -13.54 1.47 18.09
C LEU A 286 -14.25 0.11 18.00
N LEU A 287 -14.43 -0.58 19.13
CA LEU A 287 -14.89 -1.96 19.13
C LEU A 287 -16.30 -2.10 18.56
N LEU A 288 -17.22 -1.20 18.91
CA LEU A 288 -18.60 -1.26 18.41
C LEU A 288 -18.66 -1.11 16.89
N LYS A 289 -17.95 -0.12 16.35
CA LYS A 289 -17.89 0.12 14.92
C LYS A 289 -17.23 -1.04 14.17
N ASP A 290 -16.15 -1.58 14.73
CA ASP A 290 -15.44 -2.71 14.15
C ASP A 290 -16.33 -3.97 14.14
N VAL A 291 -17.00 -4.27 15.26
CA VAL A 291 -17.96 -5.38 15.36
C VAL A 291 -19.11 -5.22 14.36
N GLU A 292 -19.72 -4.04 14.26
CA GLU A 292 -20.80 -3.76 13.30
C GLU A 292 -20.34 -3.92 11.85
N SER A 293 -19.14 -3.44 11.53
CA SER A 293 -18.53 -3.59 10.21
C SER A 293 -18.27 -5.06 9.89
N THR A 294 -17.68 -5.82 10.82
CA THR A 294 -17.40 -7.25 10.64
C THR A 294 -18.69 -8.08 10.54
N ILE A 295 -19.73 -7.75 11.30
CA ILE A 295 -21.05 -8.39 11.17
C ILE A 295 -21.61 -8.16 9.76
N SER A 296 -21.57 -6.91 9.28
CA SER A 296 -22.06 -6.54 7.94
C SER A 296 -21.28 -7.27 6.84
N GLU A 297 -19.96 -7.38 6.98
CA GLU A 297 -19.11 -8.13 6.06
C GLU A 297 -19.43 -9.63 6.06
N CYS A 298 -19.59 -10.23 7.25
CA CYS A 298 -19.96 -11.63 7.39
C CYS A 298 -21.36 -11.92 6.81
N GLN A 299 -22.32 -11.02 7.00
CA GLN A 299 -23.65 -11.13 6.40
C GLN A 299 -23.58 -11.07 4.87
N SER A 300 -22.86 -10.11 4.31
CA SER A 300 -22.63 -10.01 2.86
C SER A 300 -21.97 -11.28 2.30
N ARG A 301 -20.97 -11.82 3.02
CA ARG A 301 -20.32 -13.08 2.63
C ARG A 301 -21.24 -14.28 2.72
N LEU A 302 -22.12 -14.33 3.73
CA LEU A 302 -23.12 -15.38 3.88
C LEU A 302 -24.17 -15.33 2.76
N GLU A 303 -24.58 -14.13 2.34
CA GLU A 303 -25.47 -13.94 1.20
C GLU A 303 -24.82 -14.44 -0.10
N ARG A 304 -23.53 -14.11 -0.33
CA ARG A 304 -22.74 -14.62 -1.47
C ARG A 304 -22.56 -16.15 -1.44
N LEU A 305 -22.41 -16.75 -0.26
CA LEU A 305 -22.35 -18.21 -0.11
C LEU A 305 -23.66 -18.88 -0.54
N GLY A 306 -24.79 -18.21 -0.33
CA GLY A 306 -26.12 -18.69 -0.68
C GLY A 306 -26.55 -19.90 0.15
N THR A 307 -27.57 -20.62 -0.33
CA THR A 307 -28.09 -21.79 0.38
C THR A 307 -27.07 -22.94 0.38
N PRO A 308 -27.01 -23.77 1.44
CA PRO A 308 -26.22 -25.00 1.44
C PRO A 308 -26.55 -25.88 0.23
N ARG A 309 -25.54 -26.53 -0.34
CA ARG A 309 -25.64 -27.35 -1.57
C ARG A 309 -24.98 -28.71 -1.32
N ALA A 310 -25.76 -29.68 -0.86
CA ALA A 310 -25.26 -31.02 -0.55
C ALA A 310 -25.33 -31.96 -1.76
N THR A 311 -26.28 -31.73 -2.67
CA THR A 311 -26.53 -32.60 -3.82
C THR A 311 -25.96 -32.05 -5.12
N PHE A 312 -25.65 -32.93 -6.07
CA PHE A 312 -25.18 -32.54 -7.41
C PHE A 312 -26.20 -31.68 -8.17
N GLU A 313 -27.50 -31.91 -7.98
CA GLU A 313 -28.55 -31.12 -8.63
C GLU A 313 -28.57 -29.66 -8.13
N GLU A 314 -28.41 -29.46 -6.83
CA GLU A 314 -28.33 -28.13 -6.21
C GLU A 314 -27.08 -27.39 -6.66
N GLN A 315 -25.93 -28.07 -6.71
CA GLN A 315 -24.68 -27.51 -7.23
C GLN A 315 -24.82 -27.09 -8.70
N ARG A 316 -25.41 -27.96 -9.53
CA ARG A 316 -25.65 -27.65 -10.95
C ARG A 316 -26.60 -26.46 -11.12
N ARG A 317 -27.68 -26.39 -10.33
CA ARG A 317 -28.63 -25.28 -10.36
C ARG A 317 -27.98 -23.95 -9.98
N TYR A 318 -27.09 -23.98 -8.98
CA TYR A 318 -26.31 -22.80 -8.59
C TYR A 318 -25.37 -22.34 -9.71
N LEU A 319 -24.60 -23.24 -10.31
CA LEU A 319 -23.69 -22.88 -11.42
C LEU A 319 -24.45 -22.35 -12.65
N LEU A 320 -25.64 -22.90 -12.94
CA LEU A 320 -26.51 -22.39 -14.00
C LEU A 320 -27.02 -20.97 -13.71
N ARG A 321 -27.37 -20.69 -12.45
CA ARG A 321 -27.77 -19.34 -12.04
C ARG A 321 -26.60 -18.38 -12.13
N ALA A 322 -25.43 -18.77 -11.62
CA ALA A 322 -24.22 -17.95 -11.67
C ALA A 322 -23.83 -17.59 -13.12
N SER A 323 -23.93 -18.54 -14.05
CA SER A 323 -23.63 -18.28 -15.46
C SER A 323 -24.65 -17.35 -16.14
N GLN A 324 -25.94 -17.47 -15.78
CA GLN A 324 -26.99 -16.55 -16.23
C GLN A 324 -26.76 -15.13 -15.70
N ASP A 325 -26.53 -14.99 -14.40
CA ASP A 325 -26.28 -13.71 -13.74
C ASP A 325 -25.02 -13.04 -14.31
N PHE A 326 -23.95 -13.81 -14.52
CA PHE A 326 -22.72 -13.34 -15.18
C PHE A 326 -23.01 -12.84 -16.59
N SER A 327 -23.75 -13.61 -17.39
CA SER A 327 -24.08 -13.23 -18.77
C SER A 327 -24.91 -11.94 -18.81
N VAL A 328 -25.85 -11.76 -17.89
CA VAL A 328 -26.65 -10.53 -17.79
C VAL A 328 -25.78 -9.34 -17.43
N LEU A 329 -24.91 -9.46 -16.42
CA LEU A 329 -24.01 -8.37 -16.01
C LEU A 329 -23.00 -8.02 -17.09
N MET A 330 -22.45 -9.02 -17.76
CA MET A 330 -21.46 -8.83 -18.81
C MET A 330 -22.08 -8.17 -20.04
N ASN A 331 -23.27 -8.61 -20.46
CA ASN A 331 -24.00 -7.94 -21.54
C ASN A 331 -24.34 -6.49 -21.17
N ALA A 332 -24.83 -6.24 -19.95
CA ALA A 332 -25.11 -4.90 -19.47
C ALA A 332 -23.87 -3.99 -19.50
N ALA A 333 -22.69 -4.52 -19.11
CA ALA A 333 -21.45 -3.78 -19.13
C ALA A 333 -20.93 -3.48 -20.55
N VAL A 334 -21.16 -4.39 -21.50
CA VAL A 334 -20.84 -4.20 -22.93
C VAL A 334 -21.81 -3.23 -23.60
N ASP A 335 -23.10 -3.32 -23.28
CA ASP A 335 -24.15 -2.45 -23.80
C ASP A 335 -24.11 -1.05 -23.18
N GLY A 336 -23.42 -0.88 -22.06
CA GLY A 336 -23.32 0.40 -21.35
C GLY A 336 -24.54 0.72 -20.49
N ILE A 337 -25.27 -0.31 -20.07
CA ILE A 337 -26.45 -0.21 -19.19
C ILE A 337 -25.98 -0.51 -17.76
N TYR A 338 -25.84 0.53 -16.94
CA TYR A 338 -25.22 0.42 -15.61
C TYR A 338 -26.21 0.59 -14.46
N ASN A 339 -27.35 -0.09 -14.55
CA ASN A 339 -28.42 0.02 -13.54
C ASN A 339 -28.17 -0.88 -12.32
N ASN A 340 -27.29 -1.88 -12.43
CA ASN A 340 -26.96 -2.76 -11.32
C ASN A 340 -26.05 -2.03 -10.29
N PRO A 341 -26.32 -2.14 -8.97
CA PRO A 341 -25.50 -1.54 -7.92
C PRO A 341 -24.00 -1.88 -7.99
N LEU A 342 -23.64 -3.06 -8.53
CA LEU A 342 -22.26 -3.48 -8.81
C LEU A 342 -21.44 -2.34 -9.44
N PHE A 343 -21.98 -1.68 -10.46
CA PHE A 343 -21.26 -0.70 -11.27
C PHE A 343 -20.96 0.62 -10.52
N GLY A 344 -21.56 0.83 -9.36
CA GLY A 344 -21.30 1.98 -8.49
C GLY A 344 -21.46 3.33 -9.19
N SER A 345 -20.83 4.35 -8.62
CA SER A 345 -20.87 5.72 -9.15
C SER A 345 -19.82 5.93 -10.23
N ALA A 346 -20.20 6.56 -11.35
CA ALA A 346 -19.24 6.97 -12.38
C ALA A 346 -18.24 8.04 -11.90
N LYS A 347 -18.48 8.67 -10.74
CA LYS A 347 -17.57 9.66 -10.13
C LYS A 347 -16.43 9.03 -9.34
N THR A 348 -16.57 7.76 -8.97
CA THR A 348 -15.54 7.01 -8.22
C THR A 348 -14.69 6.20 -9.19
N GLU A 349 -13.39 6.13 -8.94
CA GLU A 349 -12.45 5.34 -9.77
C GLU A 349 -12.88 3.86 -9.84
N GLU A 350 -13.29 3.27 -8.72
CA GLU A 350 -13.80 1.89 -8.68
C GLU A 350 -15.05 1.70 -9.57
N GLY A 351 -15.99 2.63 -9.50
CA GLY A 351 -17.20 2.57 -10.33
C GLY A 351 -16.92 2.83 -11.81
N TYR A 352 -15.92 3.65 -12.14
CA TYR A 352 -15.44 3.81 -13.52
C TYR A 352 -14.82 2.51 -14.05
N GLN A 353 -13.95 1.86 -13.29
CA GLN A 353 -13.27 0.63 -13.70
C GLN A 353 -14.24 -0.54 -13.97
N LYS A 354 -15.40 -0.57 -13.31
CA LYS A 354 -16.44 -1.58 -13.54
C LYS A 354 -17.26 -1.34 -14.82
N ARG A 355 -17.15 -0.17 -15.44
CA ARG A 355 -17.91 0.23 -16.64
C ARG A 355 -17.16 -0.11 -17.91
N LEU A 356 -17.10 -1.40 -18.26
CA LEU A 356 -16.24 -1.93 -19.33
C LEU A 356 -16.36 -1.14 -20.65
N ARG A 357 -17.57 -0.89 -21.15
CA ARG A 357 -17.75 -0.13 -22.40
C ARG A 357 -17.13 1.27 -22.31
N ALA A 358 -17.28 1.96 -21.18
CA ALA A 358 -16.71 3.31 -21.00
C ALA A 358 -15.19 3.27 -20.95
N VAL A 359 -14.60 2.32 -20.20
CA VAL A 359 -13.15 2.11 -20.11
C VAL A 359 -12.55 1.83 -21.48
N VAL A 360 -13.17 0.92 -22.25
CA VAL A 360 -12.71 0.57 -23.60
C VAL A 360 -12.85 1.74 -24.57
N GLN A 361 -13.97 2.47 -24.56
CA GLN A 361 -14.17 3.63 -25.45
C GLN A 361 -13.19 4.76 -25.15
N ASN A 362 -12.94 5.05 -23.87
CA ASN A 362 -11.96 6.06 -23.47
C ASN A 362 -10.54 5.62 -23.87
N ALA A 363 -10.19 4.35 -23.67
CA ALA A 363 -8.90 3.81 -24.10
C ALA A 363 -8.71 3.92 -25.62
N LEU A 364 -9.74 3.63 -26.40
CA LEU A 364 -9.70 3.78 -27.86
C LEU A 364 -9.60 5.26 -28.28
N THR A 365 -10.27 6.16 -27.57
CA THR A 365 -10.19 7.61 -27.81
C THR A 365 -8.80 8.15 -27.47
N ASP A 366 -8.19 7.66 -26.39
CA ASP A 366 -6.83 8.04 -26.00
C ASP A 366 -5.80 7.43 -26.96
N PHE A 367 -6.03 6.21 -27.44
CA PHE A 367 -5.26 5.61 -28.53
C PHE A 367 -5.35 6.45 -29.81
N GLU A 368 -6.54 6.95 -30.19
CA GLU A 368 -6.70 7.85 -31.34
C GLU A 368 -5.87 9.13 -31.16
N LYS A 369 -5.92 9.77 -29.98
CA LYS A 369 -5.11 10.96 -29.68
C LYS A 369 -3.62 10.64 -29.72
N ASP A 370 -3.19 9.52 -29.15
CA ASP A 370 -1.79 9.09 -29.15
C ASP A 370 -1.31 8.78 -30.58
N MET A 371 -2.14 8.16 -31.40
CA MET A 371 -1.88 7.99 -32.83
C MET A 371 -1.77 9.34 -33.56
N LEU A 372 -2.66 10.27 -33.25
CA LEU A 372 -2.65 11.61 -33.84
C LEU A 372 -1.44 12.44 -33.40
N LEU A 373 -0.92 12.26 -32.18
CA LEU A 373 0.19 13.06 -31.61
C LEU A 373 1.57 12.41 -31.81
N LYS A 374 1.65 11.09 -31.65
CA LYS A 374 2.91 10.32 -31.65
C LYS A 374 3.06 9.45 -32.89
N GLY A 375 1.97 9.13 -33.60
CA GLY A 375 2.03 8.30 -34.80
C GLY A 375 2.82 8.94 -35.96
N HIS A 376 2.88 10.27 -36.03
CA HIS A 376 3.64 11.00 -37.04
C HIS A 376 5.04 11.46 -36.58
N ALA A 377 5.38 11.26 -35.30
CA ALA A 377 6.63 11.73 -34.71
C ALA A 377 7.61 10.56 -34.55
N SER A 378 8.71 10.60 -35.30
CA SER A 378 9.92 9.85 -34.93
C SER A 378 10.64 10.65 -33.85
N SER A 379 10.77 10.08 -32.65
CA SER A 379 11.88 10.49 -31.78
C SER A 379 13.14 9.85 -32.35
N LEU A 380 13.78 10.54 -33.31
CA LEU A 380 15.17 10.26 -33.64
C LEU A 380 15.98 10.59 -32.40
N ASN A 381 16.39 9.57 -31.65
CA ASN A 381 17.47 9.70 -30.68
C ASN A 381 18.70 10.23 -31.43
N SER A 382 18.94 11.54 -31.31
CA SER A 382 20.16 12.27 -31.70
C SER A 382 20.97 11.67 -32.85
N VAL A 383 20.36 11.47 -34.02
CA VAL A 383 21.14 11.16 -35.24
C VAL A 383 21.57 12.49 -35.84
N SER A 384 22.87 12.68 -36.03
CA SER A 384 23.39 13.85 -36.74
C SER A 384 22.74 13.94 -38.12
N ARG A 385 22.34 15.15 -38.52
CA ARG A 385 21.76 15.44 -39.84
C ARG A 385 22.61 14.86 -40.99
N SER A 386 23.93 14.76 -40.81
CA SER A 386 24.84 14.14 -41.79
C SER A 386 24.56 12.66 -42.00
N ASP A 387 24.25 11.95 -40.93
CA ASP A 387 24.20 10.49 -40.92
C ASP A 387 22.89 10.00 -41.49
N TYR A 388 21.79 10.68 -41.15
CA TYR A 388 20.50 10.51 -41.80
C TYR A 388 20.55 10.80 -43.31
N ILE A 389 21.27 11.86 -43.72
CA ILE A 389 21.45 12.17 -45.15
C ILE A 389 22.25 11.08 -45.87
N ASN A 390 23.24 10.47 -45.21
CA ASN A 390 24.05 9.39 -45.79
C ASN A 390 23.25 8.08 -45.91
N GLU A 391 22.43 7.75 -44.92
CA GLU A 391 21.52 6.60 -44.96
C GLU A 391 20.48 6.73 -46.07
N VAL A 392 19.82 7.89 -46.17
CA VAL A 392 18.87 8.20 -47.25
C VAL A 392 19.56 8.17 -48.62
N ARG A 393 20.81 8.63 -48.72
CA ARG A 393 21.60 8.56 -49.98
C ARG A 393 21.95 7.13 -50.37
N GLY A 394 22.22 6.25 -49.40
CA GLY A 394 22.41 4.81 -49.61
C GLY A 394 21.15 4.13 -50.13
N LEU A 395 20.00 4.45 -49.53
CA LEU A 395 18.67 3.98 -49.97
C LEU A 395 18.34 4.46 -51.38
N MET A 396 18.55 5.75 -51.69
CA MET A 396 18.32 6.33 -53.02
C MET A 396 19.21 5.72 -54.13
N ARG A 397 20.45 5.31 -53.79
CA ARG A 397 21.34 4.61 -54.73
C ARG A 397 20.83 3.19 -55.05
N LYS A 398 20.28 2.50 -54.05
CA LYS A 398 19.72 1.15 -54.22
C LYS A 398 18.37 1.16 -54.94
N SER A 399 17.53 2.18 -54.69
CA SER A 399 16.16 2.28 -55.26
C SER A 399 16.07 3.03 -56.60
N ARG A 400 17.20 3.36 -57.24
CA ARG A 400 17.33 4.01 -58.56
C ARG A 400 16.23 5.03 -58.90
N GLY A 401 15.96 5.96 -57.98
CA GLY A 401 15.11 7.14 -58.23
C GLY A 401 13.67 7.08 -57.71
N CYS A 402 13.22 5.98 -57.08
CA CYS A 402 12.04 6.03 -56.22
C CYS A 402 12.43 6.62 -54.85
N VAL A 403 11.81 7.75 -54.49
CA VAL A 403 12.01 8.40 -53.19
C VAL A 403 11.34 7.53 -52.12
N PRO A 404 12.07 7.00 -51.12
CA PRO A 404 11.42 6.46 -49.94
C PRO A 404 10.90 7.64 -49.13
N LEU A 405 9.58 7.81 -49.10
CA LEU A 405 8.86 8.82 -48.32
C LEU A 405 8.08 8.08 -47.25
N GLY A 406 8.35 8.39 -45.98
CA GLY A 406 7.68 7.82 -44.81
C GLY A 406 8.19 6.43 -44.45
N THR A 407 9.25 6.35 -43.65
CA THR A 407 9.55 5.11 -42.91
C THR A 407 8.39 4.81 -41.96
N PHE A 408 7.99 3.54 -41.89
CA PHE A 408 7.03 3.07 -40.89
C PHE A 408 7.51 3.48 -39.49
N ASN A 409 6.59 4.04 -38.69
CA ASN A 409 6.91 4.45 -37.33
C ASN A 409 6.76 3.22 -36.41
N PRO A 410 7.85 2.65 -35.84
CA PRO A 410 7.74 1.55 -34.89
C PRO A 410 6.88 1.93 -33.65
N LEU A 411 6.76 3.22 -33.35
CA LEU A 411 5.87 3.71 -32.29
C LEU A 411 4.39 3.48 -32.59
N ILE A 412 3.95 3.44 -33.86
CA ILE A 412 2.56 3.10 -34.19
C ILE A 412 2.27 1.64 -33.81
N ILE A 413 3.23 0.75 -34.02
CA ILE A 413 3.13 -0.66 -33.67
C ILE A 413 3.09 -0.79 -32.15
N ASP A 414 3.98 -0.09 -31.43
CA ASP A 414 4.02 -0.11 -29.97
C ASP A 414 2.74 0.48 -29.34
N ILE A 415 2.20 1.56 -29.89
CA ILE A 415 0.96 2.21 -29.41
C ILE A 415 -0.26 1.30 -29.68
N ALA A 416 -0.32 0.63 -30.83
CA ALA A 416 -1.40 -0.32 -31.16
C ALA A 416 -1.35 -1.59 -30.30
N VAL A 417 -0.14 -2.12 -30.03
CA VAL A 417 0.06 -3.23 -29.10
C VAL A 417 -0.31 -2.82 -27.67
N GLY A 418 0.04 -1.61 -27.24
CA GLY A 418 -0.30 -1.07 -25.93
C GLY A 418 -1.82 -0.92 -25.71
N ALA A 419 -2.54 -0.37 -26.69
CA ALA A 419 -4.00 -0.23 -26.61
C ALA A 419 -4.71 -1.59 -26.53
N LYS A 420 -4.21 -2.58 -27.26
CA LYS A 420 -4.73 -3.96 -27.22
C LYS A 420 -4.55 -4.59 -25.84
N GLU A 421 -3.36 -4.53 -25.25
CA GLU A 421 -3.10 -5.10 -23.93
C GLU A 421 -3.94 -4.42 -22.84
N PHE A 422 -4.15 -3.10 -22.96
CA PHE A 422 -5.04 -2.36 -22.06
C PHE A 422 -6.49 -2.85 -22.12
N ILE A 423 -7.03 -3.04 -23.33
CA ILE A 423 -8.40 -3.54 -23.52
C ILE A 423 -8.54 -4.96 -22.96
N LEU A 424 -7.57 -5.84 -23.24
CA LEU A 424 -7.58 -7.20 -22.70
C LEU A 424 -7.61 -7.17 -21.17
N HIS A 425 -6.72 -6.40 -20.55
CA HIS A 425 -6.68 -6.26 -19.09
C HIS A 425 -7.99 -5.71 -18.51
N ALA A 426 -8.64 -4.75 -19.18
CA ALA A 426 -9.96 -4.27 -18.78
C ALA A 426 -11.03 -5.38 -18.84
N VAL A 427 -10.99 -6.26 -19.84
CA VAL A 427 -11.91 -7.40 -19.97
C VAL A 427 -11.67 -8.43 -18.85
N TYR A 428 -10.42 -8.84 -18.58
CA TYR A 428 -10.14 -9.78 -17.48
C TYR A 428 -10.57 -9.21 -16.14
N ARG A 429 -10.23 -7.95 -15.85
CA ARG A 429 -10.64 -7.28 -14.61
C ARG A 429 -12.16 -7.20 -14.49
N GLY A 430 -12.85 -6.81 -15.56
CA GLY A 430 -14.31 -6.71 -15.59
C GLY A 430 -14.98 -8.06 -15.32
N ALA A 431 -14.50 -9.13 -15.97
CA ALA A 431 -15.01 -10.48 -15.77
C ALA A 431 -14.80 -10.97 -14.33
N GLN A 432 -13.60 -10.79 -13.77
CA GLN A 432 -13.32 -11.15 -12.38
C GLN A 432 -14.22 -10.39 -11.40
N THR A 433 -14.33 -9.06 -11.56
CA THR A 433 -15.16 -8.22 -10.67
C THR A 433 -16.64 -8.62 -10.68
N MET A 434 -17.16 -9.08 -11.82
CA MET A 434 -18.54 -9.58 -11.92
C MET A 434 -18.71 -10.93 -11.24
N LEU A 435 -17.72 -11.84 -11.38
CA LEU A 435 -17.75 -13.13 -10.70
C LEU A 435 -17.63 -12.98 -9.18
N ASP A 436 -16.78 -12.08 -8.70
CA ASP A 436 -16.62 -11.78 -7.28
C ASP A 436 -17.92 -11.25 -6.65
N HIS A 437 -18.76 -10.57 -7.44
CA HIS A 437 -20.06 -10.13 -6.98
C HIS A 437 -21.11 -11.24 -6.95
N ILE A 438 -21.03 -12.21 -7.87
CA ILE A 438 -22.00 -13.30 -7.97
C ILE A 438 -21.70 -14.42 -6.97
N ALA A 439 -20.41 -14.73 -6.79
CA ALA A 439 -19.96 -15.90 -6.04
C ALA A 439 -18.86 -15.53 -5.04
N VAL A 440 -18.60 -16.43 -4.09
CA VAL A 440 -17.48 -16.33 -3.15
C VAL A 440 -16.17 -16.62 -3.88
N ASP A 441 -15.08 -16.03 -3.41
CA ASP A 441 -13.76 -15.98 -4.06
C ASP A 441 -13.30 -17.35 -4.58
N GLU A 442 -13.43 -18.42 -3.78
CA GLU A 442 -13.00 -19.76 -4.19
C GLU A 442 -13.78 -20.31 -5.39
N THR A 443 -15.07 -19.97 -5.48
CA THR A 443 -15.94 -20.38 -6.59
C THR A 443 -15.79 -19.44 -7.78
N ALA A 444 -15.63 -18.14 -7.54
CA ALA A 444 -15.39 -17.13 -8.55
C ALA A 444 -14.09 -17.44 -9.31
N ASP A 445 -13.01 -17.75 -8.60
CA ASP A 445 -11.72 -18.13 -9.19
C ASP A 445 -11.83 -19.41 -10.04
N GLY A 446 -12.54 -20.42 -9.54
CA GLY A 446 -12.78 -21.65 -10.29
C GLY A 446 -13.54 -21.43 -11.60
N ILE A 447 -14.57 -20.58 -11.58
CA ILE A 447 -15.33 -20.20 -12.78
C ILE A 447 -14.47 -19.31 -13.69
N PHE A 448 -13.73 -18.37 -13.13
CA PHE A 448 -12.87 -17.45 -13.85
C PHE A 448 -11.79 -18.21 -14.62
N TRP A 449 -11.20 -19.25 -14.04
CA TRP A 449 -10.21 -20.11 -14.71
C TRP A 449 -10.78 -20.80 -15.97
N ILE A 450 -12.07 -21.18 -15.95
CA ILE A 450 -12.73 -21.75 -17.12
C ILE A 450 -12.96 -20.67 -18.19
N ILE A 451 -13.45 -19.50 -17.77
CA ILE A 451 -13.73 -18.37 -18.66
C ILE A 451 -12.43 -17.81 -19.26
N SER A 452 -11.34 -17.77 -18.49
CA SER A 452 -10.04 -17.25 -18.93
C SER A 452 -9.51 -18.06 -20.10
N GLY A 453 -9.71 -19.37 -20.13
CA GLY A 453 -9.38 -20.19 -21.31
C GLY A 453 -10.12 -19.73 -22.57
N GLY A 454 -11.40 -19.35 -22.45
CA GLY A 454 -12.16 -18.73 -23.53
C GLY A 454 -11.62 -17.36 -23.93
N ILE A 455 -11.29 -16.51 -22.95
CA ILE A 455 -10.69 -15.19 -23.22
C ILE A 455 -9.32 -15.33 -23.90
N ASP A 456 -8.52 -16.32 -23.52
CA ASP A 456 -7.21 -16.61 -24.10
C ASP A 456 -7.32 -17.03 -25.57
N THR A 457 -8.34 -17.82 -25.93
CA THR A 457 -8.61 -18.13 -27.35
C THR A 457 -8.97 -16.87 -28.15
N LEU A 458 -9.83 -16.01 -27.61
CA LEU A 458 -10.17 -14.73 -28.24
C LEU A 458 -8.97 -13.78 -28.33
N LYS A 459 -8.09 -13.79 -27.32
CA LYS A 459 -6.81 -13.06 -27.32
C LYS A 459 -5.92 -13.55 -28.45
N SER A 460 -5.82 -14.86 -28.66
CA SER A 460 -5.07 -15.46 -29.77
C SER A 460 -5.61 -15.01 -31.13
N ASP A 461 -6.93 -15.08 -31.32
CA ASP A 461 -7.58 -14.63 -32.57
C ASP A 461 -7.38 -13.14 -32.81
N LEU A 462 -7.47 -12.33 -31.74
CA LEU A 462 -7.20 -10.90 -31.79
C LEU A 462 -5.74 -10.61 -32.16
N ASN A 463 -4.78 -11.35 -31.58
CA ASN A 463 -3.37 -11.27 -31.96
C ASN A 463 -3.21 -11.54 -33.45
N GLN A 464 -3.78 -12.64 -33.95
CA GLN A 464 -3.66 -13.02 -35.34
C GLN A 464 -4.24 -11.97 -36.28
N LYS A 465 -5.40 -11.39 -35.94
CA LYS A 465 -6.02 -10.30 -36.72
C LYS A 465 -5.21 -9.02 -36.67
N VAL A 466 -4.73 -8.60 -35.50
CA VAL A 466 -3.90 -7.39 -35.35
C VAL A 466 -2.59 -7.57 -36.12
N THR A 467 -1.91 -8.71 -35.97
CA THR A 467 -0.71 -9.03 -36.75
C THR A 467 -1.03 -9.06 -38.24
N GLY A 468 -2.12 -9.68 -38.68
CA GLY A 468 -2.53 -9.70 -40.09
C GLY A 468 -2.87 -8.32 -40.66
N LEU A 469 -3.42 -7.41 -39.86
CA LEU A 469 -3.65 -6.02 -40.26
C LEU A 469 -2.35 -5.22 -40.31
N LEU A 470 -1.41 -5.50 -39.40
CA LEU A 470 -0.11 -4.86 -39.37
C LEU A 470 0.88 -5.44 -40.40
N ASP A 471 0.72 -6.69 -40.84
CA ASP A 471 1.70 -7.37 -41.71
C ASP A 471 1.92 -6.68 -43.07
N PRO A 472 0.88 -6.22 -43.81
CA PRO A 472 1.05 -5.43 -45.02
C PRO A 472 1.73 -4.08 -44.76
N HIS A 473 1.57 -3.56 -43.55
CA HIS A 473 2.17 -2.32 -43.10
C HIS A 473 3.63 -2.52 -42.65
N CYS A 474 3.98 -3.66 -42.06
CA CYS A 474 5.35 -3.99 -41.67
C CYS A 474 6.22 -4.42 -42.87
N ASN A 475 5.63 -5.14 -43.84
CA ASN A 475 6.35 -5.79 -44.93
C ASN A 475 6.11 -5.17 -46.32
N GLY A 476 5.15 -4.25 -46.44
CA GLY A 476 4.81 -3.57 -47.70
C GLY A 476 5.79 -2.46 -48.08
N HIS A 477 5.74 -2.02 -49.35
CA HIS A 477 6.47 -0.83 -49.78
C HIS A 477 5.82 0.41 -49.15
N PRO A 478 6.59 1.37 -48.60
CA PRO A 478 6.01 2.58 -48.02
C PRO A 478 5.26 3.39 -49.08
N ILE A 479 3.95 3.57 -48.90
CA ILE A 479 3.10 4.40 -49.76
C ILE A 479 2.53 5.53 -48.90
N THR A 480 2.89 6.76 -49.23
CA THR A 480 2.37 7.96 -48.55
C THR A 480 0.96 8.32 -49.03
N TYR A 481 0.01 8.32 -48.10
CA TYR A 481 -1.32 8.93 -48.28
C TYR A 481 -1.39 10.41 -47.86
N ASN A 482 -0.25 11.03 -47.49
CA ASN A 482 -0.23 12.43 -47.06
C ASN A 482 -0.33 13.38 -48.27
N LEU A 483 -1.56 13.81 -48.56
CA LEU A 483 -1.92 14.75 -49.64
C LEU A 483 -1.15 16.08 -49.52
N TYR A 484 -0.90 16.53 -48.28
CA TYR A 484 -0.22 17.79 -47.99
C TYR A 484 1.29 17.73 -48.33
N LEU A 485 1.93 16.60 -48.04
CA LEU A 485 3.34 16.37 -48.34
C LEU A 485 3.57 16.24 -49.86
N THR A 486 2.67 15.53 -50.55
CA THR A 486 2.73 15.34 -52.01
C THR A 486 2.57 16.66 -52.76
N ASP A 487 1.65 17.53 -52.31
CA ASP A 487 1.48 18.87 -52.90
C ASP A 487 2.66 19.80 -52.62
N ASN A 488 3.20 19.80 -51.40
CA ASN A 488 4.38 20.61 -51.06
C ASN A 488 5.63 20.18 -51.82
N VAL A 489 5.84 18.87 -51.99
CA VAL A 489 6.97 18.33 -52.78
C VAL A 489 6.81 18.67 -54.27
N ARG A 490 5.59 18.59 -54.82
CA ARG A 490 5.31 19.01 -56.20
C ARG A 490 5.61 20.50 -56.40
N LYS A 491 5.13 21.35 -55.50
CA LYS A 491 5.35 22.80 -55.54
C LYS A 491 6.84 23.15 -55.48
N ALA A 492 7.57 22.59 -54.51
CA ALA A 492 9.01 22.83 -54.36
C ALA A 492 9.84 22.33 -55.56
N ARG A 493 9.45 21.20 -56.19
CA ARG A 493 10.11 20.69 -57.41
C ARG A 493 9.85 21.56 -58.63
N SER A 494 8.65 22.13 -58.75
CA SER A 494 8.32 23.07 -59.82
C SER A 494 9.11 24.38 -59.65
N ASP A 495 9.23 24.89 -58.43
CA ASP A 495 10.00 26.10 -58.14
C ASP A 495 11.50 25.93 -58.42
N ARG A 496 12.10 24.82 -58.01
CA ARG A 496 13.53 24.54 -58.30
C ARG A 496 13.79 24.40 -59.80
N ARG A 497 12.89 23.75 -60.54
CA ARG A 497 13.00 23.61 -62.01
C ARG A 497 12.92 24.98 -62.67
N ARG A 498 11.97 25.82 -62.25
CA ARG A 498 11.85 27.20 -62.72
C ARG A 498 13.12 28.01 -62.45
N CYS A 499 13.63 28.02 -61.23
CA CYS A 499 14.86 28.76 -60.90
C CYS A 499 16.08 28.26 -61.68
N ARG A 500 16.19 26.95 -61.93
CA ARG A 500 17.28 26.39 -62.75
C ARG A 500 17.16 26.81 -64.22
N PHE A 501 15.95 26.78 -64.77
CA PHE A 501 15.70 27.21 -66.16
C PHE A 501 15.93 28.71 -66.33
N GLU A 502 15.48 29.54 -65.38
CA GLU A 502 15.75 30.97 -65.35
C GLU A 502 17.25 31.25 -65.23
N GLY A 503 17.99 30.48 -64.44
CA GLY A 503 19.45 30.59 -64.33
C GLY A 503 20.17 30.27 -65.65
N ILE A 504 19.75 29.21 -66.34
CA ILE A 504 20.29 28.84 -67.66
C ILE A 504 19.95 29.90 -68.70
N LEU A 505 18.71 30.41 -68.72
CA LEU A 505 18.27 31.48 -69.62
C LEU A 505 19.05 32.78 -69.40
N LYS A 506 19.26 33.16 -68.14
CA LYS A 506 20.09 34.33 -67.77
C LYS A 506 21.54 34.17 -68.23
N ALA A 507 22.11 32.98 -68.09
CA ALA A 507 23.47 32.68 -68.53
C ALA A 507 23.60 32.67 -70.07
N SER A 508 22.60 32.16 -70.80
CA SER A 508 22.62 32.10 -72.27
C SER A 508 22.30 33.42 -72.96
N LEU A 509 21.53 34.31 -72.32
CA LEU A 509 21.10 35.60 -72.90
C LEU A 509 21.96 36.79 -72.45
N GLY A 510 22.88 36.62 -71.49
CA GLY A 510 23.81 37.66 -71.06
C GLY A 510 23.18 38.86 -70.35
N ILE A 511 22.01 38.71 -69.71
CA ILE A 511 21.28 39.81 -69.05
C ILE A 511 21.30 39.62 -67.53
N GLY A 512 21.88 40.59 -66.81
CA GLY A 512 22.03 40.56 -65.34
C GLY A 512 20.74 40.76 -64.53
N SER A 513 19.66 41.30 -65.11
CA SER A 513 18.35 41.38 -64.46
C SER A 513 17.20 41.42 -65.48
N ILE A 514 16.15 40.61 -65.26
CA ILE A 514 14.94 40.50 -66.11
C ILE A 514 13.83 41.45 -65.60
N GLU A 515 14.19 42.59 -64.98
CA GLU A 515 13.19 43.42 -64.28
C GLU A 515 12.74 44.70 -65.02
N GLN A 516 13.37 45.10 -66.12
CA GLN A 516 13.05 46.40 -66.76
C GLN A 516 12.12 46.37 -67.99
N GLY A 517 11.26 45.35 -68.15
CA GLY A 517 10.24 45.39 -69.20
C GLY A 517 9.07 44.46 -68.97
N TYR A 518 7.93 45.00 -68.52
CA TYR A 518 6.69 44.24 -68.28
C TYR A 518 6.24 43.40 -69.49
N LYS A 519 6.58 43.79 -70.73
CA LYS A 519 6.25 43.05 -71.97
C LYS A 519 7.11 41.79 -72.18
N TYR A 520 8.34 41.75 -71.69
CA TYR A 520 9.22 40.57 -71.79
C TYR A 520 8.92 39.52 -70.71
N ARG A 521 8.53 39.96 -69.51
CA ARG A 521 8.25 39.06 -68.37
C ARG A 521 7.07 38.12 -68.61
N VAL A 522 6.00 38.60 -69.27
CA VAL A 522 4.81 37.79 -69.59
C VAL A 522 5.08 36.81 -70.73
N THR A 523 5.86 37.23 -71.72
CA THR A 523 6.18 36.42 -72.91
C THR A 523 7.19 35.32 -72.58
N LEU A 524 8.17 35.60 -71.72
CA LEU A 524 9.13 34.60 -71.24
C LEU A 524 8.46 33.57 -70.31
N LYS A 525 7.51 34.01 -69.47
CA LYS A 525 6.72 33.12 -68.61
C LYS A 525 5.89 32.13 -69.43
N LYS A 526 5.16 32.61 -70.45
CA LYS A 526 4.43 31.74 -71.39
C LYS A 526 5.37 30.83 -72.20
N PHE A 527 6.56 31.30 -72.56
CA PHE A 527 7.55 30.49 -73.27
C PHE A 527 8.12 29.36 -72.39
N ILE A 528 8.46 29.65 -71.13
CA ILE A 528 8.95 28.65 -70.17
C ILE A 528 7.86 27.62 -69.87
N ASP A 529 6.63 28.06 -69.65
CA ASP A 529 5.50 27.16 -69.39
C ASP A 529 5.22 26.26 -70.62
N ASN A 530 5.25 26.81 -71.84
CA ASN A 530 5.04 26.05 -73.07
C ASN A 530 6.20 25.09 -73.41
N VAL A 531 7.46 25.48 -73.20
CA VAL A 531 8.63 24.61 -73.44
C VAL A 531 8.70 23.49 -72.40
N SER A 532 8.30 23.77 -71.15
CA SER A 532 8.19 22.75 -70.10
C SER A 532 7.15 21.69 -70.45
N VAL A 533 6.01 22.11 -71.01
CA VAL A 533 4.92 21.21 -71.45
C VAL A 533 5.33 20.44 -72.72
N LEU A 534 5.87 21.12 -73.73
CA LEU A 534 6.28 20.50 -74.99
C LEU A 534 7.48 19.54 -74.84
N ALA A 535 8.46 19.85 -73.98
CA ALA A 535 9.59 18.94 -73.75
C ALA A 535 9.17 17.67 -72.97
N ILE A 536 8.14 17.77 -72.13
CA ILE A 536 7.57 16.62 -71.43
C ILE A 536 6.70 15.79 -72.38
N GLU A 537 5.84 16.43 -73.20
CA GLU A 537 5.05 15.72 -74.20
C GLU A 537 5.93 15.04 -75.27
N HIS A 538 6.94 15.72 -75.79
CA HIS A 538 7.73 15.18 -76.92
C HIS A 538 8.78 14.13 -76.52
N CYS A 539 9.27 14.14 -75.27
CA CYS A 539 10.25 13.15 -74.79
C CYS A 539 9.61 11.93 -74.10
N TYR A 540 8.41 12.04 -73.52
CA TYR A 540 7.74 10.89 -72.88
C TYR A 540 6.68 10.24 -73.78
N VAL A 541 5.95 10.98 -74.61
CA VAL A 541 4.87 10.39 -75.43
C VAL A 541 5.42 9.66 -76.66
N ARG A 542 6.51 10.14 -77.27
CA ARG A 542 7.09 9.48 -78.45
C ARG A 542 7.90 8.21 -78.15
N ARG A 543 8.27 7.97 -76.88
CA ARG A 543 8.97 6.75 -76.45
C ARG A 543 8.02 5.64 -75.97
N TYR A 544 6.75 5.96 -75.75
CA TYR A 544 5.70 5.00 -75.39
C TYR A 544 4.76 4.64 -76.56
N ALA A 545 4.90 5.31 -77.71
CA ALA A 545 4.06 5.03 -78.89
C ALA A 545 4.64 3.98 -79.86
N ASP A 546 5.93 3.59 -79.72
CA ASP A 546 6.57 2.61 -80.62
C ASP A 546 6.76 1.19 -80.04
N ASP A 547 6.57 0.97 -78.73
CA ASP A 547 6.90 -0.33 -78.08
C ASP A 547 5.68 -1.20 -77.69
N ASP A 548 4.43 -0.81 -77.99
CA ASP A 548 3.21 -1.57 -77.62
C ASP A 548 2.40 -2.11 -78.83
N ARG A 549 3.12 -2.64 -79.84
CA ARG A 549 2.57 -3.61 -80.80
C ARG A 549 3.43 -4.87 -80.81
N ARG A 550 3.33 -5.70 -79.77
CA ARG A 550 3.50 -7.18 -79.80
C ARG A 550 3.56 -7.71 -78.37
N LEU A 551 2.44 -8.23 -77.85
CA LEU A 551 2.35 -9.43 -76.98
C LEU A 551 0.92 -9.61 -76.45
N ILE A 552 -0.06 -9.82 -77.36
CA ILE A 552 -1.24 -10.66 -77.10
C ILE A 552 -1.56 -11.39 -78.42
N LEU A 553 -1.03 -12.61 -78.55
CA LEU A 553 -1.66 -13.77 -79.19
C LEU A 553 -1.08 -15.02 -78.52
#